data_AF-A0A7S3AFA2-F1
#
_entry.id   AF-A0A7S3AFA2-F1
#
_cell.length_a   1.000
_cell.length_b   1.000
_cell.length_c   1.000
_cell.angle_alpha   90.00
_cell.angle_beta   90.00
_cell.angle_gamma   90.00
#
_symmetry.space_group_name_H-M   'P 1'
#
loop_
_entity.id
_entity.type
_entity.pdbx_description
1 polymer ?
#
loop_
_entity_poly.entity_id
_entity_poly.type
_entity_poly.pdbx_seq_one_letter_code
_entity_poly.pdbx_strand_id
1 'polypeptide(L)'
;MVIDTSNSPKKKVGNERRLQVAWQNFPVRPQHIFILGTTFVTRITVNAIIAFASLFAKNKVIQRIQFDYLARVGALVGKHNLPERHGGAPQPPTPEWVRQRLAGFPRMNLPSDA
;
A
#
# COMPACT_ATOMS: atom_id res chain seq x y z
N MET A 1 2.06 2.82 2.56
CA MET A 1 1.56 1.57 1.96
C MET A 1 2.68 0.96 1.13
N VAL A 2 2.87 -0.36 1.19
CA VAL A 2 3.89 -1.07 0.41
C VAL A 2 3.17 -2.05 -0.52
N ILE A 3 3.39 -1.92 -1.83
CA ILE A 3 2.90 -2.85 -2.86
C ILE A 3 4.12 -3.54 -3.45
N ASP A 4 4.15 -4.87 -3.34
CA ASP A 4 5.21 -5.65 -3.97
C ASP A 4 4.68 -6.40 -5.19
N THR A 5 5.23 -6.04 -6.35
CA THR A 5 4.85 -6.53 -7.66
C THR A 5 5.72 -7.69 -8.16
N SER A 6 6.65 -8.19 -7.34
CA SER A 6 7.57 -9.30 -7.69
C SER A 6 6.86 -10.56 -8.22
N ASN A 7 5.66 -10.85 -7.72
CA ASN A 7 4.88 -12.03 -8.09
C ASN A 7 4.30 -11.96 -9.53
N SER A 8 4.35 -10.80 -10.20
CA SER A 8 3.96 -10.59 -11.62
C SER A 8 2.82 -11.51 -12.11
N PRO A 9 1.61 -11.43 -11.51
CA PRO A 9 0.54 -12.36 -11.82
C PRO A 9 0.15 -12.27 -13.30
N LYS A 10 0.16 -13.41 -14.01
CA LYS A 10 -0.11 -13.50 -15.46
C LYS A 10 -1.50 -12.98 -15.87
N LYS A 11 -2.46 -12.94 -14.93
CA LYS A 11 -3.83 -12.50 -15.16
C LYS A 11 -4.11 -11.21 -14.39
N LYS A 12 -4.48 -10.14 -15.11
CA LYS A 12 -5.00 -8.90 -14.51
C LYS A 12 -6.39 -9.19 -13.93
N VAL A 13 -6.62 -8.76 -12.69
CA VAL A 13 -7.87 -9.02 -11.97
C VAL A 13 -8.99 -8.05 -12.40
N GLY A 14 -8.68 -6.95 -13.10
CA GLY A 14 -9.67 -6.05 -13.69
C GLY A 14 -10.42 -5.17 -12.67
N ASN A 15 -9.93 -5.10 -11.44
CA ASN A 15 -10.57 -4.42 -10.31
C ASN A 15 -9.99 -3.02 -10.03
N GLU A 16 -9.23 -2.45 -10.98
CA GLU A 16 -8.49 -1.20 -10.80
C GLU A 16 -9.41 -0.02 -10.50
N ARG A 17 -10.57 0.04 -11.18
CA ARG A 17 -11.59 1.09 -10.93
C ARG A 17 -12.16 1.02 -9.51
N ARG A 18 -12.45 -0.19 -9.01
CA ARG A 18 -12.96 -0.39 -7.65
C ARG A 18 -11.89 -0.06 -6.61
N LEU A 19 -10.65 -0.44 -6.88
CA LEU A 19 -9.51 -0.11 -6.02
C LEU A 19 -9.33 1.41 -5.95
N GLN A 20 -9.41 2.11 -7.08
CA GLN A 20 -9.30 3.56 -7.14
C GLN A 20 -10.42 4.25 -6.34
N VAL A 21 -11.67 3.80 -6.47
CA VAL A 21 -12.80 4.33 -5.69
C VAL A 21 -12.63 4.06 -4.19
N ALA A 22 -12.20 2.86 -3.81
CA ALA A 22 -11.94 2.53 -2.41
C ALA A 22 -10.85 3.43 -1.80
N TRP A 23 -9.77 3.71 -2.54
CA TRP A 23 -8.71 4.62 -2.09
C TRP A 23 -9.14 6.09 -2.05
N GLN A 24 -10.06 6.51 -2.93
CA GLN A 24 -10.62 7.86 -2.90
C GLN A 24 -11.57 8.08 -1.72
N ASN A 25 -12.30 7.03 -1.32
CA ASN A 25 -13.29 7.10 -0.24
C ASN A 25 -12.70 6.82 1.16
N PHE A 26 -11.47 6.30 1.25
CA PHE A 26 -10.84 6.10 2.55
C PHE A 26 -10.48 7.47 3.17
N PRO A 27 -10.97 7.78 4.39
CA PRO A 27 -10.70 9.07 5.04
C PRO A 27 -9.21 9.27 5.35
N VAL A 28 -8.45 8.18 5.38
CA VAL A 28 -7.00 8.18 5.56
C VAL A 28 -6.32 8.28 4.19
N ARG A 29 -5.79 9.47 3.87
CA ARG A 29 -5.06 9.69 2.63
C ARG A 29 -3.67 9.03 2.72
N PRO A 30 -3.31 8.09 1.82
CA PRO A 30 -1.97 7.50 1.82
C PRO A 30 -0.92 8.60 1.63
N GLN A 31 0.09 8.71 2.52
CA GLN A 31 1.15 9.72 2.39
C GLN A 31 2.30 9.24 1.52
N HIS A 32 2.60 7.94 1.55
CA HIS A 32 3.63 7.29 0.73
C HIS A 32 3.12 5.96 0.16
N ILE A 33 3.28 5.78 -1.15
CA ILE A 33 2.97 4.55 -1.89
C ILE A 33 4.28 4.03 -2.49
N PHE A 34 4.84 3.01 -1.85
CA PHE A 34 6.08 2.38 -2.31
C PHE A 34 5.76 1.18 -3.20
N ILE A 35 6.34 1.17 -4.40
CA ILE A 35 6.28 0.04 -5.33
C ILE A 35 7.66 -0.64 -5.37
N LEU A 36 7.68 -1.93 -5.02
CA LEU A 36 8.89 -2.74 -4.91
C LEU A 36 8.93 -3.83 -5.98
N GLY A 37 10.12 -4.38 -6.22
CA GLY A 37 10.30 -5.55 -7.10
C GLY A 37 10.50 -5.20 -8.58
N THR A 38 10.86 -3.97 -8.91
CA THR A 38 11.23 -3.55 -10.28
C THR A 38 12.74 -3.45 -10.47
N THR A 39 13.19 -3.65 -11.71
CA THR A 39 14.60 -3.50 -12.09
C THR A 39 15.08 -2.05 -11.92
N PHE A 40 16.40 -1.88 -11.81
CA PHE A 40 17.06 -0.57 -11.68
C PHE A 40 16.60 0.41 -12.77
N VAL A 41 16.63 -0.06 -14.03
CA VAL A 41 16.27 0.75 -15.20
C VAL A 41 14.80 1.15 -15.15
N THR A 42 13.88 0.20 -14.93
CA THR A 42 12.45 0.49 -14.85
C THR A 42 12.15 1.50 -13.75
N ARG A 43 12.84 1.40 -12.62
CA ARG A 43 12.66 2.33 -11.51
C ARG A 43 13.03 3.76 -11.86
N ILE A 44 14.20 3.97 -12.46
CA ILE A 44 14.65 5.30 -12.87
C ILE A 44 13.67 5.89 -13.88
N THR A 45 13.35 5.12 -14.93
CA THR A 45 12.45 5.56 -15.99
C THR A 45 11.08 5.93 -15.45
N VAL A 46 10.48 5.07 -14.61
CA VAL A 46 9.13 5.31 -14.10
C VAL A 46 9.11 6.45 -13.08
N ASN A 47 10.10 6.57 -12.19
CA ASN A 47 10.18 7.70 -11.28
C ASN A 47 10.37 9.03 -12.03
N ALA A 48 11.15 9.04 -13.12
CA ALA A 48 11.30 10.22 -13.96
C ALA A 48 9.97 10.60 -14.66
N ILE A 49 9.25 9.62 -15.20
CA ILE A 49 7.91 9.84 -15.79
C ILE A 49 6.93 10.35 -14.75
N ILE A 50 6.93 9.78 -13.54
CA ILE A 50 6.07 10.24 -12.43
C ILE A 50 6.43 11.67 -12.05
N ALA A 51 7.71 12.00 -11.92
CA ALA A 51 8.16 13.35 -11.59
C ALA A 51 7.69 14.34 -12.66
N PHE A 52 7.85 14.02 -13.95
CA PHE A 52 7.35 14.84 -15.04
C PHE A 52 5.81 14.98 -15.01
N ALA A 53 5.09 13.87 -14.90
CA ALA A 53 3.62 13.88 -14.82
C ALA A 53 3.11 14.67 -13.61
N SER A 54 3.86 14.69 -12.51
CA SER A 54 3.50 15.40 -11.29
C SER A 54 3.57 16.92 -11.40
N LEU A 55 4.30 17.45 -12.39
CA LEU A 55 4.32 18.88 -12.70
C LEU A 55 3.02 19.34 -13.36
N PHE A 56 2.37 18.46 -14.13
CA PHE A 56 1.15 18.79 -14.88
C PHE A 56 -0.13 18.30 -14.18
N ALA A 57 -0.03 17.23 -13.39
CA ALA A 57 -1.17 16.70 -12.67
C ALA A 57 -1.34 17.42 -11.33
N LYS A 58 -2.48 18.11 -11.14
CA LYS A 58 -2.93 18.60 -9.81
C LYS A 58 -3.28 17.47 -8.82
N ASN A 59 -2.93 16.23 -9.15
CA ASN A 59 -3.26 15.06 -8.36
C ASN A 59 -2.11 14.72 -7.40
N LYS A 60 -2.29 15.10 -6.13
CA LYS A 60 -1.37 14.80 -5.02
C LYS A 60 -1.08 13.31 -4.84
N VAL A 61 -1.91 12.42 -5.37
CA VAL A 61 -1.67 10.96 -5.30
C VAL A 61 -0.46 10.57 -6.15
N ILE A 62 -0.29 11.16 -7.34
CA ILE A 62 0.82 10.83 -8.25
C ILE A 62 2.17 11.18 -7.60
N GLN A 63 2.24 12.32 -6.91
CA GLN A 63 3.43 12.77 -6.17
C GLN A 63 3.86 11.83 -5.04
N ARG A 64 2.97 10.93 -4.60
CA ARG A 64 3.21 10.02 -3.47
C ARG A 64 3.62 8.62 -3.91
N ILE A 65 3.60 8.35 -5.22
CA ILE A 65 4.02 7.08 -5.80
C ILE A 65 5.54 7.11 -5.99
N GLN A 66 6.24 6.14 -5.40
CA GLN A 66 7.69 6.03 -5.48
C GLN A 66 8.08 4.57 -5.71
N PHE A 67 8.88 4.33 -6.75
CA PHE A 67 9.53 3.04 -6.94
C PHE A 67 10.87 3.08 -6.20
N ASP A 68 11.10 2.17 -5.25
CA ASP A 68 12.27 2.23 -4.36
C ASP A 68 12.84 0.84 -4.02
N TYR A 69 14.00 0.82 -3.38
CA TYR A 69 14.63 -0.39 -2.84
C TYR A 69 14.00 -0.76 -1.51
N LEU A 70 13.93 -2.07 -1.28
CA LEU A 70 13.45 -2.61 -0.02
C LEU A 70 14.25 -2.08 1.18
N ALA A 71 15.57 -1.99 1.06
CA ALA A 71 16.44 -1.50 2.13
C ALA A 71 16.07 -0.07 2.57
N ARG A 72 15.80 0.82 1.60
CA ARG A 72 15.43 2.21 1.87
C ARG A 72 14.03 2.32 2.47
N VAL A 73 13.07 1.56 1.93
CA VAL A 73 11.71 1.52 2.50
C VAL A 73 11.74 0.99 3.92
N GLY A 74 12.49 -0.08 4.19
CA GLY A 74 12.66 -0.65 5.52
C GLY A 74 13.27 0.32 6.53
N ALA A 75 14.21 1.17 6.11
CA ALA A 75 14.75 2.22 6.97
C ALA A 75 13.71 3.29 7.32
N LEU A 76 12.80 3.60 6.40
CA LEU A 76 11.76 4.63 6.60
C LEU A 76 10.56 4.12 7.42
N VAL A 77 10.03 2.94 7.08
CA VAL A 77 8.81 2.40 7.72
C VAL A 77 9.12 1.50 8.91
N GLY A 78 10.39 1.18 9.15
CA GLY A 78 10.81 0.16 10.11
C GLY A 78 10.73 -1.23 9.50
N LYS A 79 11.81 -2.00 9.62
CA LYS A 79 11.92 -3.33 9.01
C LYS A 79 10.78 -4.28 9.40
N HIS A 80 10.29 -4.20 10.65
CA HIS A 80 9.18 -5.02 11.16
C HIS A 80 7.84 -4.79 10.43
N ASN A 81 7.63 -3.61 9.83
CA ASN A 81 6.40 -3.27 9.10
C ASN A 81 6.41 -3.71 7.63
N LEU A 82 7.51 -4.32 7.17
CA LEU A 82 7.57 -4.92 5.86
C LEU A 82 6.81 -6.25 5.82
N PRO A 83 6.42 -6.73 4.62
CA PRO A 83 5.96 -8.11 4.48
C PRO A 83 7.04 -9.11 4.94
N GLU A 84 6.64 -10.26 5.48
CA GLU A 84 7.55 -11.29 5.98
C GLU A 84 8.59 -11.74 4.93
N ARG A 85 8.15 -11.94 3.68
CA ARG A 85 9.03 -12.25 2.54
C ARG A 85 10.16 -11.23 2.28
N HIS A 86 10.06 -10.05 2.89
CA HIS A 86 11.00 -8.95 2.80
C HIS A 86 11.72 -8.68 4.13
N GLY A 87 11.70 -9.65 5.05
CA GLY A 87 12.37 -9.57 6.34
C GLY A 87 11.61 -8.78 7.41
N GLY A 88 10.31 -8.57 7.23
CA GLY A 88 9.42 -8.03 8.25
C GLY A 88 8.88 -9.09 9.20
N ALA A 89 8.06 -8.66 10.16
CA ALA A 89 7.50 -9.58 11.16
C ALA A 89 6.42 -10.49 10.53
N PRO A 90 6.32 -11.75 10.98
CA PRO A 90 5.21 -12.62 10.59
C PRO A 90 3.89 -11.94 10.96
N GLN A 91 2.99 -11.86 9.99
CA GLN A 91 1.68 -11.24 10.18
C GLN A 91 0.66 -12.32 10.57
N PRO A 92 -0.26 -12.03 11.50
CA PRO A 92 -1.31 -12.96 11.84
C PRO A 92 -2.17 -13.27 10.61
N PRO A 93 -2.78 -14.46 10.51
CA PRO A 93 -3.73 -14.78 9.46
C PRO A 93 -4.80 -13.69 9.34
N THR A 94 -5.21 -13.36 8.11
CA THR A 94 -6.21 -12.30 7.85
C THR A 94 -7.44 -12.36 8.76
N PRO A 95 -8.05 -13.53 9.04
CA PRO A 95 -9.19 -13.61 9.95
C PRO A 95 -8.87 -13.14 11.38
N GLU A 96 -7.70 -13.49 11.88
CA GLU A 96 -7.26 -13.10 13.22
C GLU A 96 -6.97 -11.59 13.28
N TRP A 97 -6.28 -11.07 12.26
CA TRP A 97 -6.04 -9.64 12.11
C TRP A 97 -7.34 -8.82 12.09
N VAL A 98 -8.37 -9.30 11.38
CA VAL A 98 -9.69 -8.66 11.34
C VAL A 98 -10.35 -8.72 12.72
N ARG A 99 -10.34 -9.87 13.40
CA ARG A 99 -10.92 -10.01 14.74
C ARG A 99 -10.29 -9.05 15.75
N GLN A 100 -8.95 -8.94 15.78
CA GLN A 100 -8.24 -8.03 16.68
C GLN A 100 -8.65 -6.56 16.46
N ARG A 101 -8.81 -6.15 15.19
CA ARG A 101 -9.27 -4.79 14.82
C ARG A 101 -10.71 -4.53 15.22
N LEU A 102 -11.59 -5.51 15.06
CA LEU A 102 -13.00 -5.41 15.43
C LEU A 102 -13.19 -5.42 16.96
N ALA A 103 -12.35 -6.15 17.69
CA ALA A 103 -12.38 -6.18 19.15
C ALA A 103 -12.11 -4.80 19.77
N GLY A 104 -11.24 -4.00 19.15
CA GLY A 104 -10.97 -2.62 19.55
C GLY A 104 -11.91 -1.58 18.94
N PHE A 105 -12.91 -2.00 18.14
CA PHE A 105 -13.84 -1.06 17.54
C PHE A 105 -14.80 -0.55 18.62
N PRO A 106 -15.01 0.78 18.73
CA PRO A 106 -15.95 1.30 19.70
C PRO A 106 -17.31 0.64 19.47
N ARG A 107 -17.87 0.05 20.52
CA ARG A 107 -19.26 -0.41 20.51
C ARG A 107 -20.11 0.82 20.28
N MET A 108 -20.49 1.07 19.04
CA MET A 108 -21.60 1.97 18.74
C MET A 108 -22.76 1.44 19.57
N ASN A 109 -23.39 2.27 20.39
CA ASN A 109 -24.42 1.95 21.41
C ASN A 109 -25.55 1.03 20.89
N LEU A 110 -25.23 -0.22 20.59
CA LEU A 110 -26.14 -1.27 20.21
C LEU A 110 -26.59 -1.93 21.51
N PRO A 111 -27.89 -2.20 21.69
CA PRO A 111 -28.40 -2.92 22.84
C PRO A 111 -27.62 -4.22 23.03
N SER A 112 -27.33 -4.61 24.27
CA SER A 112 -26.51 -5.78 24.60
C SER A 112 -27.13 -7.12 24.21
N ASP A 113 -28.37 -7.12 23.70
CA ASP A 113 -29.24 -8.27 23.60
C ASP A 113 -29.76 -8.47 22.16
N ALA A 114 -28.85 -8.61 21.19
CA ALA A 114 -29.16 -9.03 19.81
C ALA A 114 -28.16 -10.06 19.30
#